data_AF-A0A0L7LAQ3-F1
#
_entry.id   AF-A0A0L7LAQ3-F1
#
_cell.length_a   1.000
_cell.length_b   1.000
_cell.length_c   1.000
_cell.angle_alpha   90.00
_cell.angle_beta   90.00
_cell.angle_gamma   90.00
#
_symmetry.space_group_name_H-M   'P 1'
#
loop_
_entity.id
_entity.type
_entity.pdbx_description
1 polymer ?
#
loop_
_entity_poly.entity_id
_entity_poly.type
_entity_poly.pdbx_seq_one_letter_code
_entity_poly.pdbx_strand_id
1 'polypeptide(L)'
;MDGRQPLTEVIQSLHDRMTQFEGALLISATPTTVEAIAADYAAFKSFTLGVLKTLQRQVEILAGDADQLEMRSRRAGDWNLFCTLEAPLVAAIPQDSCEWRRSYGRATKSVYLEASFVKYNKDKIEQLAFVLEMLGLYDEALVQYDELDALFSQFVLNSNVTESPKWLDTFKQPVTSWQAVRLTALVPQHLRELIVKKQASLLDFRSYLFQRQSAMLLLTFKPWEIASRCLSTVHNTLVELSLLGAPAVEGAASCWAQLACAETLRACQRLAASNNALEQCTPAQAPLLHNAKDKLHELGKLCGLLPGSPEPSSEQLHLVVMLSSGMGDEAISKEPTPTDRLKEALCSKPSFQQYTKLSATISCTAELEILVRNFYFKEMMNSIKSDLASKTESVLCELNECFKIISASLLPSERGIYITDNKIHCCLVVESYFPKDVVCTKAAISIV
;
A
#
# COMPACT_ATOMS: atom_id res chain seq x y z
N MET A 1 18.50 6.84 -40.01
CA MET A 1 19.03 8.15 -39.59
C MET A 1 19.21 8.05 -38.09
N ASP A 2 20.46 7.99 -37.67
CA ASP A 2 20.87 7.66 -36.31
C ASP A 2 20.61 8.86 -35.40
N GLY A 3 19.61 8.76 -34.53
CA GLY A 3 19.21 9.82 -33.59
C GLY A 3 20.17 9.96 -32.39
N ARG A 4 21.48 9.81 -32.60
CA ARG A 4 22.49 9.94 -31.55
C ARG A 4 22.91 11.40 -31.44
N GLN A 5 22.61 12.03 -30.30
CA GLN A 5 23.20 13.32 -29.95
C GLN A 5 24.64 13.11 -29.45
N PRO A 6 25.64 13.84 -29.97
CA PRO A 6 27.02 13.81 -29.48
C PRO A 6 27.12 14.16 -27.99
N LEU A 7 28.08 13.57 -27.26
CA LEU A 7 28.37 13.89 -25.85
C LEU A 7 28.53 15.41 -25.61
N THR A 8 29.06 16.13 -26.60
CA THR A 8 29.20 17.59 -26.63
C THR A 8 27.86 18.34 -26.58
N GLU A 9 26.82 17.87 -27.26
CA GLU A 9 25.48 18.50 -27.19
C GLU A 9 24.85 18.31 -25.80
N VAL A 10 25.15 17.19 -25.13
CA VAL A 10 24.63 16.89 -23.80
C VAL A 10 25.35 17.71 -22.73
N ILE A 11 26.66 17.93 -22.87
CA ILE A 11 27.45 18.85 -22.01
C ILE A 11 26.93 20.28 -22.15
N GLN A 12 26.62 20.72 -23.37
CA GLN A 12 26.03 22.04 -23.60
C GLN A 12 24.65 22.14 -22.94
N SER A 13 23.82 21.11 -23.05
CA SER A 13 22.51 21.07 -22.40
C SER A 13 22.60 21.16 -20.86
N LEU A 14 23.64 20.59 -20.24
CA LEU A 14 23.90 20.73 -18.80
C LEU A 14 24.26 22.17 -18.43
N HIS A 15 25.15 22.81 -19.19
CA HIS A 15 25.53 24.21 -18.98
C HIS A 15 24.31 25.13 -19.13
N ASP A 16 23.54 24.98 -20.20
CA ASP A 16 22.35 25.83 -20.46
C ASP A 16 21.32 25.73 -19.34
N ARG A 17 21.11 24.53 -18.78
CA ARG A 17 20.18 24.32 -17.65
C ARG A 17 20.71 24.88 -16.35
N MET A 18 22.03 24.89 -16.15
CA MET A 18 22.63 25.55 -15.00
C MET A 18 22.49 27.06 -15.09
N THR A 19 22.68 27.65 -16.27
CA THR A 19 22.42 29.07 -16.52
C THR A 19 20.94 29.42 -16.32
N GLN A 20 20.01 28.56 -16.75
CA GLN A 20 18.57 28.75 -16.46
C GLN A 20 18.26 28.67 -14.96
N PHE A 21 18.91 27.76 -14.23
CA PHE A 21 18.75 27.65 -12.77
C PHE A 21 19.30 28.85 -12.04
N GLU A 22 20.49 29.33 -12.39
CA GLU A 22 21.05 30.59 -11.89
C GLU A 22 20.09 31.75 -12.15
N GLY A 23 19.54 31.83 -13.36
CA GLY A 23 18.50 32.80 -13.71
C GLY A 23 17.26 32.71 -12.81
N ALA A 24 16.76 31.50 -12.55
CA ALA A 24 15.59 31.28 -11.68
C ALA A 24 15.88 31.63 -10.20
N LEU A 25 17.09 31.32 -9.72
CA LEU A 25 17.55 31.69 -8.37
C LEU A 25 17.71 33.20 -8.20
N LEU A 26 18.02 33.93 -9.27
CA LEU A 26 18.13 35.39 -9.27
C LEU A 26 16.76 36.09 -9.25
N ILE A 27 15.68 35.41 -9.67
CA ILE A 27 14.31 35.94 -9.76
C ILE A 27 13.54 35.79 -8.42
N SER A 28 13.93 34.87 -7.53
CA SER A 28 13.29 34.67 -6.21
C SER A 28 13.56 35.86 -5.28
N ALA A 29 12.76 36.91 -5.44
CA ALA A 29 12.65 38.02 -4.50
C ALA A 29 11.77 37.60 -3.33
N THR A 30 12.37 37.57 -2.13
CA THR A 30 11.72 37.60 -0.80
C THR A 30 10.37 36.89 -0.70
N PRO A 31 10.34 35.58 -0.46
CA PRO A 31 9.12 34.85 -0.17
C PRO A 31 8.68 35.17 1.28
N THR A 32 7.53 35.81 1.47
CA THR A 32 7.00 36.20 2.80
C THR A 32 6.08 35.15 3.43
N THR A 33 5.79 34.04 2.74
CA THR A 33 4.77 33.05 3.14
C THR A 33 5.24 31.60 2.97
N VAL A 34 4.50 30.64 3.55
CA VAL A 34 4.79 29.20 3.47
C VAL A 34 4.73 28.70 2.01
N GLU A 35 3.81 29.26 1.22
CA GLU A 35 3.68 28.97 -0.23
C GLU A 35 4.96 29.31 -0.99
N ALA A 36 5.64 30.35 -0.53
CA ALA A 36 6.77 30.91 -1.22
C ALA A 36 8.07 30.15 -0.85
N ILE A 37 8.16 29.56 0.36
CA ILE A 37 9.15 28.51 0.70
C ILE A 37 8.92 27.23 -0.12
N ALA A 38 7.65 26.82 -0.29
CA ALA A 38 7.31 25.67 -1.11
C ALA A 38 7.72 25.88 -2.58
N ALA A 39 7.57 27.10 -3.10
CA ALA A 39 8.02 27.47 -4.44
C ALA A 39 9.56 27.41 -4.58
N ASP A 40 10.32 27.92 -3.60
CA ASP A 40 11.79 27.80 -3.58
C ASP A 40 12.23 26.31 -3.59
N TYR A 41 11.59 25.47 -2.78
CA TYR A 41 11.87 24.03 -2.75
C TYR A 41 11.51 23.35 -4.08
N ALA A 42 10.39 23.72 -4.70
CA ALA A 42 9.99 23.22 -6.01
C ALA A 42 10.98 23.61 -7.12
N ALA A 43 11.51 24.84 -7.09
CA ALA A 43 12.52 25.29 -8.03
C ALA A 43 13.83 24.51 -7.88
N PHE A 44 14.30 24.32 -6.63
CA PHE A 44 15.48 23.51 -6.34
C PHE A 44 15.29 22.06 -6.80
N LYS A 45 14.14 21.46 -6.47
CA LYS A 45 13.76 20.11 -6.90
C LYS A 45 13.78 19.97 -8.42
N SER A 46 13.16 20.92 -9.14
CA SER A 46 13.13 20.93 -10.61
C SER A 46 14.52 20.98 -11.23
N PHE A 47 15.44 21.74 -10.63
CA PHE A 47 16.83 21.79 -11.07
C PHE A 47 17.56 20.46 -10.84
N THR A 48 17.50 19.91 -9.63
CA THR A 48 18.14 18.63 -9.30
C THR A 48 17.65 17.52 -10.22
N LEU A 49 16.33 17.44 -10.45
CA LEU A 49 15.74 16.51 -11.42
C LEU A 49 16.25 16.74 -12.83
N GLY A 50 16.46 18.01 -13.20
CA GLY A 50 17.02 18.35 -14.48
C GLY A 50 18.43 17.79 -14.67
N VAL A 51 19.33 18.10 -13.74
CA VAL A 51 20.71 17.61 -13.76
C VAL A 51 20.75 16.08 -13.79
N LEU A 52 19.96 15.42 -12.94
CA LEU A 52 19.90 13.95 -12.89
C LEU A 52 19.46 13.34 -14.23
N LYS A 53 18.43 13.88 -14.87
CA LYS A 53 17.98 13.38 -16.19
C LYS A 53 19.06 13.54 -17.27
N THR A 54 19.81 14.64 -17.23
CA THR A 54 20.89 14.83 -18.21
C THR A 54 22.04 13.86 -17.96
N LEU A 55 22.41 13.65 -16.69
CA LEU A 55 23.44 12.66 -16.31
C LEU A 55 23.01 11.23 -16.66
N GLN A 56 21.77 10.86 -16.38
CA GLN A 56 21.23 9.55 -16.73
C GLN A 56 21.32 9.30 -18.24
N ARG A 57 20.96 10.29 -19.05
CA ARG A 57 21.09 10.21 -20.52
C ARG A 57 22.55 10.07 -20.98
N GLN A 58 23.50 10.74 -20.31
CA GLN A 58 24.92 10.54 -20.59
C GLN A 58 25.37 9.12 -20.27
N VAL A 59 24.94 8.58 -19.12
CA VAL A 59 25.23 7.21 -18.71
C VAL A 59 24.64 6.20 -19.70
N GLU A 60 23.41 6.40 -20.18
CA GLU A 60 22.78 5.52 -21.18
C GLU A 60 23.53 5.53 -22.53
N ILE A 61 23.97 6.70 -23.00
CA ILE A 61 24.76 6.82 -24.24
C ILE A 61 26.10 6.09 -24.07
N LEU A 62 26.80 6.32 -22.96
CA LEU A 62 28.09 5.69 -22.67
C LEU A 62 27.95 4.18 -22.44
N ALA A 63 26.87 3.72 -21.80
CA ALA A 63 26.56 2.31 -21.64
C ALA A 63 26.33 1.64 -23.00
N GLY A 64 25.56 2.29 -23.90
CA GLY A 64 25.36 1.78 -25.26
C GLY A 64 26.66 1.69 -26.07
N ASP A 65 27.57 2.65 -25.90
CA ASP A 65 28.89 2.60 -26.54
C ASP A 65 29.79 1.53 -25.91
N ALA A 66 29.74 1.35 -24.58
CA ALA A 66 30.43 0.29 -23.86
C ALA A 66 29.92 -1.10 -24.29
N ASP A 67 28.62 -1.31 -24.39
CA ASP A 67 27.99 -2.56 -24.86
C ASP A 67 28.43 -2.91 -26.28
N GLN A 68 28.59 -1.92 -27.17
CA GLN A 68 29.12 -2.14 -28.52
C GLN A 68 30.60 -2.55 -28.51
N LEU A 69 31.39 -2.01 -27.58
CA LEU A 69 32.77 -2.43 -27.36
C LEU A 69 32.83 -3.84 -26.74
N GLU A 70 31.87 -4.18 -25.87
CA GLU A 70 31.73 -5.47 -25.19
C GLU A 70 31.32 -6.59 -26.16
N MET A 71 30.37 -6.31 -27.06
CA MET A 71 29.96 -7.18 -28.19
C MET A 71 31.13 -7.51 -29.12
N ARG A 72 32.11 -6.60 -29.25
CA ARG A 72 33.34 -6.85 -30.03
C ARG A 72 34.40 -7.65 -29.25
N SER A 73 34.31 -7.73 -27.92
CA SER A 73 35.39 -8.27 -27.07
C SER A 73 35.00 -9.44 -26.14
N ARG A 74 33.75 -9.93 -26.11
CA ARG A 74 33.25 -11.02 -25.23
C ARG A 74 33.59 -10.83 -23.74
N ARG A 75 33.52 -9.62 -23.21
CA ARG A 75 33.88 -9.31 -21.80
C ARG A 75 32.71 -8.69 -21.04
N ALA A 76 31.62 -9.44 -20.86
CA ALA A 76 30.47 -9.01 -20.06
C ALA A 76 30.89 -8.68 -18.61
N GLY A 77 30.76 -7.41 -18.20
CA GLY A 77 30.93 -6.97 -16.82
C GLY A 77 32.36 -6.62 -16.37
N ASP A 78 33.26 -6.23 -17.28
CA ASP A 78 34.63 -5.81 -16.93
C ASP A 78 34.64 -4.46 -16.18
N TRP A 79 34.78 -4.51 -14.86
CA TRP A 79 34.80 -3.32 -13.99
C TRP A 79 35.84 -2.28 -14.43
N ASN A 80 36.99 -2.71 -14.94
CA ASN A 80 38.03 -1.78 -15.37
C ASN A 80 37.60 -0.96 -16.59
N LEU A 81 36.76 -1.54 -17.46
CA LEU A 81 36.15 -0.82 -18.58
C LEU A 81 35.16 0.25 -18.06
N PHE A 82 34.34 -0.08 -17.08
CA PHE A 82 33.41 0.89 -16.45
C PHE A 82 34.15 2.02 -15.72
N CYS A 83 35.28 1.76 -15.06
CA CYS A 83 36.11 2.82 -14.45
C CYS A 83 36.63 3.83 -15.49
N THR A 84 36.78 3.46 -16.76
CA THR A 84 37.19 4.43 -17.80
C THR A 84 36.12 5.47 -18.12
N LEU A 85 34.85 5.21 -17.76
CA LEU A 85 33.72 6.13 -17.95
C LEU A 85 33.61 7.20 -16.85
N GLU A 86 34.24 6.98 -15.71
CA GLU A 86 34.14 7.87 -14.54
C GLU A 86 34.68 9.27 -14.84
N ALA A 87 35.93 9.38 -15.32
CA ALA A 87 36.56 10.67 -15.57
C ALA A 87 35.82 11.52 -16.63
N PRO A 88 35.38 10.97 -17.78
CA PRO A 88 34.54 11.70 -18.74
C PRO A 88 33.21 12.19 -18.17
N LEU A 89 32.54 11.38 -17.32
CA LEU A 89 31.26 11.76 -16.72
C LEU A 89 31.42 12.84 -15.64
N VAL A 90 32.46 12.75 -14.80
CA VAL A 90 32.76 13.81 -13.82
C VAL A 90 33.08 15.13 -14.54
N ALA A 91 33.88 15.09 -15.61
CA ALA A 91 34.23 16.27 -16.39
C ALA A 91 33.03 16.88 -17.13
N ALA A 92 31.98 16.09 -17.39
CA ALA A 92 30.75 16.56 -18.02
C ALA A 92 29.81 17.28 -17.04
N ILE A 93 30.02 17.13 -15.73
CA ILE A 93 29.32 17.88 -14.69
C ILE A 93 29.94 19.28 -14.60
N PRO A 94 29.13 20.34 -14.48
CA PRO A 94 29.65 21.69 -14.29
C PRO A 94 30.54 21.78 -13.06
N GLN A 95 31.76 22.27 -13.25
CA GLN A 95 32.77 22.38 -12.19
C GLN A 95 32.66 23.68 -11.39
N ASP A 96 31.98 24.69 -11.95
CA ASP A 96 31.80 25.99 -11.31
C ASP A 96 30.65 25.96 -10.30
N SER A 97 30.84 26.65 -9.18
CA SER A 97 29.78 26.80 -8.18
C SER A 97 28.79 27.89 -8.60
N CYS A 98 27.49 27.62 -8.46
CA CYS A 98 26.44 28.62 -8.69
C CYS A 98 26.02 29.29 -7.38
N GLU A 99 25.66 30.58 -7.44
CA GLU A 99 25.17 31.30 -6.26
C GLU A 99 23.70 31.00 -5.97
N TRP A 100 23.42 30.35 -4.84
CA TRP A 100 22.09 30.20 -4.30
C TRP A 100 21.74 31.32 -3.31
N ARG A 101 20.96 32.29 -3.79
CA ARG A 101 20.34 33.30 -2.93
C ARG A 101 19.20 32.65 -2.14
N ARG A 102 19.34 32.67 -0.82
CA ARG A 102 18.37 32.05 0.10
C ARG A 102 17.37 33.09 0.58
N SER A 103 16.15 32.63 0.80
CA SER A 103 15.06 33.42 1.35
C SER A 103 15.33 33.87 2.80
N TYR A 104 14.65 34.95 3.24
CA TYR A 104 14.77 35.61 4.56
C TYR A 104 16.09 36.34 4.84
N GLY A 105 16.73 36.96 3.83
CA GLY A 105 17.99 37.69 4.02
C GLY A 105 19.13 36.81 4.54
N ARG A 106 18.96 35.48 4.42
CA ARG A 106 19.96 34.50 4.82
C ARG A 106 21.09 34.56 3.81
N ALA A 107 22.33 34.55 4.28
CA ALA A 107 23.53 34.66 3.44
C ALA A 107 23.46 33.72 2.22
N THR A 108 23.82 34.23 1.04
CA THR A 108 24.00 33.47 -0.19
C THR A 108 24.91 32.27 0.07
N LYS A 109 24.58 31.12 -0.51
CA LYS A 109 25.40 29.91 -0.45
C LYS A 109 25.83 29.54 -1.85
N SER A 110 27.10 29.19 -2.03
CA SER A 110 27.56 28.59 -3.28
C SER A 110 27.13 27.12 -3.30
N VAL A 111 26.49 26.70 -4.37
CA VAL A 111 26.11 25.31 -4.63
C VAL A 111 27.04 24.78 -5.71
N TYR A 112 27.71 23.68 -5.41
CA TYR A 112 28.54 22.94 -6.36
C TYR A 112 27.94 21.54 -6.51
N LEU A 113 28.12 20.96 -7.69
CA LEU A 113 27.61 19.64 -8.00
C LEU A 113 28.79 18.69 -8.10
N GLU A 114 28.80 17.67 -7.25
CA GLU A 114 29.87 16.67 -7.21
C GLU A 114 29.24 15.30 -7.52
N ALA A 115 29.89 14.52 -8.38
CA ALA A 115 29.53 13.13 -8.58
C ALA A 115 30.59 12.22 -7.97
N SER A 116 30.11 11.23 -7.23
CA SER A 116 30.91 10.11 -6.77
C SER A 116 30.34 8.83 -7.38
N PHE A 117 31.17 8.13 -8.13
CA PHE A 117 30.80 6.85 -8.71
C PHE A 117 30.99 5.77 -7.66
N VAL A 118 29.92 5.06 -7.36
CA VAL A 118 29.94 3.96 -6.40
C VAL A 118 29.59 2.69 -7.16
N LYS A 119 30.36 1.63 -6.94
CA LYS A 119 29.97 0.29 -7.41
C LYS A 119 28.56 0.01 -6.89
N TYR A 120 27.72 -0.61 -7.73
CA TYR A 120 26.39 -1.04 -7.34
C TYR A 120 26.45 -1.70 -5.96
N ASN A 121 25.75 -1.10 -5.00
CA ASN A 121 25.74 -1.54 -3.63
C ASN A 121 24.30 -1.77 -3.20
N LYS A 122 23.96 -3.04 -2.98
CA LYS A 122 22.65 -3.49 -2.52
C LYS A 122 22.24 -2.83 -1.19
N ASP A 123 23.22 -2.43 -0.37
CA ASP A 123 22.99 -1.78 0.92
C ASP A 123 22.46 -0.33 0.79
N LYS A 124 22.50 0.26 -0.41
CA LYS A 124 22.08 1.65 -0.67
C LYS A 124 20.73 1.77 -1.38
N ILE A 125 20.07 0.67 -1.73
CA ILE A 125 18.83 0.69 -2.52
C ILE A 125 17.72 1.46 -1.80
N GLU A 126 17.52 1.21 -0.49
CA GLU A 126 16.50 1.94 0.29
C GLU A 126 16.78 3.45 0.37
N GLN A 127 18.06 3.82 0.55
CA GLN A 127 18.47 5.22 0.62
C GLN A 127 18.24 5.92 -0.72
N LEU A 128 18.51 5.23 -1.83
CA LEU A 128 18.24 5.73 -3.17
C LEU A 128 16.74 5.91 -3.41
N ALA A 129 15.91 4.91 -3.07
CA ALA A 129 14.45 4.99 -3.16
C ALA A 129 13.91 6.21 -2.37
N PHE A 130 14.42 6.41 -1.15
CA PHE A 130 14.05 7.53 -0.30
C PHE A 130 14.44 8.90 -0.90
N VAL A 131 15.62 9.01 -1.51
CA VAL A 131 16.05 10.24 -2.21
C VAL A 131 15.18 10.50 -3.44
N LEU A 132 14.89 9.47 -4.23
CA LEU A 132 14.03 9.58 -5.42
C LEU A 132 12.61 10.04 -5.04
N GLU A 133 12.05 9.51 -3.96
CA GLU A 133 10.78 9.99 -3.41
C GLU A 133 10.83 11.47 -3.00
N MET A 134 11.85 11.90 -2.27
CA MET A 134 12.03 13.31 -1.90
C MET A 134 12.10 14.21 -3.14
N LEU A 135 12.72 13.69 -4.20
CA LEU A 135 12.79 14.31 -5.52
C LEU A 135 11.50 14.15 -6.36
N GLY A 136 10.46 13.50 -5.84
CA GLY A 136 9.17 13.32 -6.53
C GLY A 136 9.22 12.37 -7.72
N LEU A 137 10.27 11.58 -7.83
CA LEU A 137 10.43 10.51 -8.82
C LEU A 137 9.82 9.23 -8.25
N TYR A 138 8.50 9.22 -8.15
CA TYR A 138 7.78 8.15 -7.45
C TYR A 138 7.81 6.82 -8.20
N ASP A 139 7.76 6.83 -9.53
CA ASP A 139 7.85 5.61 -10.34
C ASP A 139 9.27 5.01 -10.22
N GLU A 140 10.33 5.83 -10.23
CA GLU A 140 11.71 5.38 -10.04
C GLU A 140 11.95 4.90 -8.60
N ALA A 141 11.41 5.60 -7.60
CA ALA A 141 11.46 5.16 -6.20
C ALA A 141 10.74 3.82 -6.01
N LEU A 142 9.61 3.61 -6.68
CA LEU A 142 8.88 2.34 -6.67
C LEU A 142 9.73 1.20 -7.22
N VAL A 143 10.42 1.41 -8.36
CA VAL A 143 11.34 0.41 -8.94
C VAL A 143 12.40 0.00 -7.91
N GLN A 144 12.97 0.95 -7.19
CA GLN A 144 13.98 0.66 -6.16
C GLN A 144 13.41 -0.14 -4.98
N TYR A 145 12.18 0.15 -4.53
CA TYR A 145 11.53 -0.67 -3.52
C TYR A 145 11.17 -2.07 -4.02
N ASP A 146 10.75 -2.21 -5.28
CA ASP A 146 10.47 -3.51 -5.92
C ASP A 146 11.75 -4.35 -6.05
N GLU A 147 12.88 -3.74 -6.43
CA GLU A 147 14.18 -4.41 -6.46
C GLU A 147 14.61 -4.89 -5.06
N LEU A 148 14.40 -4.06 -4.03
CA LEU A 148 14.70 -4.44 -2.65
C LEU A 148 13.83 -5.61 -2.18
N ASP A 149 12.54 -5.59 -2.49
CA ASP A 149 11.59 -6.66 -2.16
C ASP A 149 11.95 -7.99 -2.86
N ALA A 150 12.28 -7.93 -4.15
CA ALA A 150 12.69 -9.08 -4.93
C ALA A 150 14.01 -9.69 -4.43
N LEU A 151 15.01 -8.83 -4.15
CA LEU A 151 16.30 -9.27 -3.59
C LEU A 151 16.12 -9.96 -2.24
N PHE A 152 15.32 -9.37 -1.34
CA PHE A 152 15.05 -9.96 -0.04
C PHE A 152 14.37 -11.33 -0.18
N SER A 153 13.31 -11.42 -0.99
CA SER A 153 12.60 -12.67 -1.27
C SER A 153 13.57 -13.75 -1.78
N GLN A 154 14.47 -13.39 -2.69
CA GLN A 154 15.47 -14.30 -3.23
C GLN A 154 16.44 -14.83 -2.15
N PHE A 155 16.87 -13.98 -1.21
CA PHE A 155 17.72 -14.41 -0.10
C PHE A 155 17.01 -15.37 0.85
N VAL A 156 15.72 -15.14 1.13
CA VAL A 156 14.91 -16.06 1.95
C VAL A 156 14.73 -17.40 1.24
N LEU A 157 14.40 -17.41 -0.05
CA LEU A 157 14.23 -18.65 -0.81
C LEU A 157 15.52 -19.49 -0.84
N ASN A 158 16.67 -18.82 -0.98
CA ASN A 158 17.98 -19.48 -1.04
C ASN A 158 18.51 -19.94 0.33
N SER A 159 17.95 -19.45 1.45
CA SER A 159 18.42 -19.82 2.80
C SER A 159 18.25 -21.31 3.11
N ASN A 160 17.37 -21.99 2.38
CA ASN A 160 17.07 -23.41 2.59
C ASN A 160 17.92 -24.34 1.71
N VAL A 161 18.70 -23.77 0.78
CA VAL A 161 19.54 -24.53 -0.18
C VAL A 161 21.02 -24.23 0.01
N THR A 162 21.36 -23.02 0.43
CA THR A 162 22.74 -22.52 0.56
C THR A 162 22.99 -21.92 1.93
N GLU A 163 24.26 -21.68 2.29
CA GLU A 163 24.58 -21.03 3.56
C GLU A 163 23.89 -19.66 3.65
N SER A 164 22.98 -19.51 4.62
CA SER A 164 22.18 -18.30 4.77
C SER A 164 23.06 -17.14 5.25
N PRO A 165 22.95 -15.93 4.65
CA PRO A 165 23.67 -14.77 5.13
C PRO A 165 23.34 -14.45 6.59
N LYS A 166 24.35 -14.14 7.42
CA LYS A 166 24.17 -13.86 8.87
C LYS A 166 23.20 -12.73 9.18
N TRP A 167 23.05 -11.75 8.27
CA TRP A 167 22.09 -10.66 8.47
C TRP A 167 20.64 -11.13 8.41
N LEU A 168 20.37 -12.28 7.75
CA LEU A 168 19.03 -12.85 7.63
C LEU A 168 18.56 -13.46 8.96
N ASP A 169 19.48 -13.81 9.86
CA ASP A 169 19.16 -14.38 11.18
C ASP A 169 18.31 -13.43 12.04
N THR A 170 18.44 -12.11 11.83
CA THR A 170 17.56 -11.11 12.48
C THR A 170 16.08 -11.37 12.20
N PHE A 171 15.72 -11.90 11.02
CA PHE A 171 14.33 -12.16 10.64
C PHE A 171 13.81 -13.52 11.11
N LYS A 172 14.68 -14.36 11.70
CA LYS A 172 14.30 -15.62 12.36
C LYS A 172 13.83 -15.41 13.81
N GLN A 173 13.91 -14.17 14.31
CA GLN A 173 13.52 -13.85 15.68
C GLN A 173 12.00 -14.03 15.90
N PRO A 174 11.56 -14.25 17.15
CA PRO A 174 10.15 -14.38 17.46
C PRO A 174 9.32 -13.15 17.08
N VAL A 175 8.20 -13.37 16.41
CA VAL A 175 7.21 -12.34 16.07
C VAL A 175 6.19 -12.24 17.21
N THR A 176 6.42 -11.27 18.09
CA THR A 176 5.56 -10.98 19.25
C THR A 176 4.73 -9.72 19.09
N SER A 177 5.11 -8.85 18.15
CA SER A 177 4.42 -7.62 17.79
C SER A 177 4.58 -7.40 16.29
N TRP A 178 3.52 -6.91 15.64
CA TRP A 178 3.47 -6.54 14.23
C TRP A 178 2.46 -5.41 14.09
N GLN A 179 2.93 -4.22 13.75
CA GLN A 179 1.99 -3.12 13.54
C GLN A 179 1.15 -3.39 12.29
N ALA A 180 -0.16 -3.14 12.38
CA ALA A 180 -1.05 -3.20 11.23
C ALA A 180 -0.51 -2.34 10.06
N VAL A 181 -0.62 -2.88 8.85
CA VAL A 181 -0.29 -2.15 7.63
C VAL A 181 -1.20 -0.93 7.52
N ARG A 182 -0.61 0.26 7.29
CA ARG A 182 -1.34 1.49 7.00
C ARG A 182 -0.93 2.07 5.67
N LEU A 183 -1.89 2.21 4.77
CA LEU A 183 -1.61 2.67 3.42
C LEU A 183 -1.78 4.18 3.34
N THR A 184 -0.67 4.88 3.58
CA THR A 184 -0.59 6.34 3.52
C THR A 184 0.62 6.77 2.68
N ALA A 185 0.66 8.03 2.27
CA ALA A 185 1.84 8.59 1.61
C ALA A 185 3.02 8.84 2.59
N LEU A 186 2.79 8.70 3.90
CA LEU A 186 3.81 8.99 4.91
C LEU A 186 4.79 7.83 5.06
N VAL A 187 6.03 8.17 5.40
CA VAL A 187 7.07 7.20 5.73
C VAL A 187 6.77 6.61 7.12
N PRO A 188 6.66 5.27 7.25
CA PRO A 188 6.48 4.62 8.54
C PRO A 188 7.80 4.65 9.33
N GLN A 189 8.08 5.80 9.96
CA GLN A 189 9.35 6.09 10.62
C GLN A 189 9.70 5.07 11.71
N HIS A 190 8.71 4.61 12.47
CA HIS A 190 8.90 3.57 13.48
C HIS A 190 9.45 2.26 12.90
N LEU A 191 8.87 1.76 11.80
CA LEU A 191 9.36 0.55 11.12
C LEU A 191 10.76 0.76 10.56
N ARG A 192 11.04 1.93 9.97
CA ARG A 192 12.36 2.28 9.47
C ARG A 192 13.42 2.26 10.59
N GLU A 193 13.09 2.79 11.76
CA GLU A 193 13.97 2.76 12.93
C GLU A 193 14.27 1.34 13.40
N LEU A 194 13.27 0.45 13.42
CA LEU A 194 13.47 -0.96 13.75
C LEU A 194 14.43 -1.64 12.76
N ILE A 195 14.30 -1.34 11.47
CA ILE A 195 15.18 -1.89 10.42
C ILE A 195 16.61 -1.39 10.61
N VAL A 196 16.81 -0.08 10.80
CA VAL A 196 18.14 0.52 11.01
C VAL A 196 18.81 -0.03 12.28
N LYS A 197 18.04 -0.23 13.35
CA LYS A 197 18.53 -0.83 14.61
C LYS A 197 18.72 -2.35 14.53
N LYS A 198 18.38 -2.99 13.41
CA LYS A 198 18.40 -4.45 13.21
C LYS A 198 17.54 -5.20 14.23
N GLN A 199 16.39 -4.63 14.54
CA GLN A 199 15.40 -5.15 15.49
C GLN A 199 14.07 -5.53 14.82
N ALA A 200 13.88 -5.19 13.55
CA ALA A 200 12.66 -5.50 12.80
C ALA A 200 12.45 -7.02 12.65
N SER A 201 11.24 -7.48 12.97
CA SER A 201 10.80 -8.83 12.62
C SER A 201 10.56 -8.95 11.11
N LEU A 202 10.32 -10.16 10.61
CA LEU A 202 9.95 -10.36 9.21
C LEU A 202 8.67 -9.61 8.84
N LEU A 203 7.67 -9.63 9.73
CA LEU A 203 6.41 -8.90 9.51
C LEU A 203 6.61 -7.38 9.52
N ASP A 204 7.48 -6.84 10.36
CA ASP A 204 7.80 -5.40 10.35
C ASP A 204 8.45 -4.98 9.04
N PHE A 205 9.40 -5.77 8.55
CA PHE A 205 10.10 -5.49 7.29
C PHE A 205 9.17 -5.60 6.08
N ARG A 206 8.34 -6.65 6.03
CA ARG A 206 7.34 -6.81 4.96
C ARG A 206 6.27 -5.71 5.01
N SER A 207 5.86 -5.31 6.20
CA SER A 207 4.96 -4.15 6.39
C SER A 207 5.61 -2.87 5.89
N TYR A 208 6.91 -2.66 6.17
CA TYR A 208 7.65 -1.50 5.69
C TYR A 208 7.65 -1.44 4.16
N LEU A 209 8.13 -2.49 3.49
CA LEU A 209 8.22 -2.53 2.02
C LEU A 209 6.86 -2.32 1.37
N PHE A 210 5.84 -3.05 1.83
CA PHE A 210 4.49 -2.93 1.26
C PHE A 210 3.91 -1.52 1.44
N GLN A 211 4.11 -0.89 2.60
CA GLN A 211 3.68 0.50 2.83
C GLN A 211 4.44 1.49 1.95
N ARG A 212 5.75 1.29 1.74
CA ARG A 212 6.55 2.17 0.87
C ARG A 212 6.17 2.05 -0.61
N GLN A 213 6.02 0.83 -1.14
CA GLN A 213 5.54 0.58 -2.50
C GLN A 213 4.16 1.19 -2.71
N SER A 214 3.26 0.96 -1.74
CA SER A 214 1.91 1.53 -1.77
C SER A 214 1.92 3.05 -1.71
N ALA A 215 2.78 3.68 -0.90
CA ALA A 215 2.91 5.12 -0.85
C ALA A 215 3.24 5.71 -2.23
N MET A 216 4.15 5.09 -2.98
CA MET A 216 4.50 5.55 -4.34
C MET A 216 3.32 5.45 -5.30
N LEU A 217 2.55 4.36 -5.19
CA LEU A 217 1.33 4.14 -5.99
C LEU A 217 0.19 5.09 -5.62
N LEU A 218 0.05 5.42 -4.33
CA LEU A 218 -0.91 6.42 -3.87
C LEU A 218 -0.56 7.81 -4.42
N LEU A 219 0.74 8.19 -4.38
CA LEU A 219 1.24 9.47 -4.88
C LEU A 219 1.17 9.58 -6.42
N THR A 220 1.10 8.46 -7.13
CA THR A 220 0.89 8.40 -8.59
C THR A 220 -0.55 8.06 -8.99
N PHE A 221 -1.48 8.02 -8.03
CA PHE A 221 -2.91 7.73 -8.24
C PHE A 221 -3.22 6.36 -8.88
N LYS A 222 -2.46 5.32 -8.51
CA LYS A 222 -2.59 3.94 -9.03
C LYS A 222 -3.01 2.90 -7.96
N PRO A 223 -4.14 3.07 -7.25
CA PRO A 223 -4.55 2.15 -6.17
C PRO A 223 -4.89 0.73 -6.64
N TRP A 224 -5.30 0.55 -7.90
CA TRP A 224 -5.57 -0.77 -8.46
C TRP A 224 -4.31 -1.63 -8.50
N GLU A 225 -3.13 -1.04 -8.69
CA GLU A 225 -1.90 -1.81 -8.67
C GLU A 225 -1.56 -2.27 -7.24
N ILE A 226 -1.88 -1.46 -6.21
CA ILE A 226 -1.75 -1.87 -4.80
C ILE A 226 -2.62 -3.11 -4.56
N ALA A 227 -3.88 -3.06 -5.02
CA ALA A 227 -4.83 -4.16 -4.90
C ALA A 227 -4.32 -5.44 -5.60
N SER A 228 -3.78 -5.31 -6.80
CA SER A 228 -3.21 -6.46 -7.54
C SER A 228 -1.96 -7.06 -6.89
N ARG A 229 -1.15 -6.24 -6.21
CA ARG A 229 0.10 -6.67 -5.56
C ARG A 229 -0.14 -7.28 -4.18
N CYS A 230 -1.15 -6.80 -3.46
CA CYS A 230 -1.42 -7.17 -2.06
C CYS A 230 -1.48 -8.69 -1.82
N LEU A 231 -2.17 -9.44 -2.68
CA LEU A 231 -2.26 -10.91 -2.51
C LEU A 231 -0.91 -11.62 -2.70
N SER A 232 -0.08 -11.16 -3.64
CA SER A 232 1.26 -11.70 -3.81
C SER A 232 2.13 -11.37 -2.58
N THR A 233 2.05 -10.14 -2.08
CA THR A 233 2.76 -9.73 -0.86
C THR A 233 2.32 -10.58 0.34
N VAL A 234 1.02 -10.81 0.49
CA VAL A 234 0.47 -11.68 1.54
C VAL A 234 1.01 -13.09 1.41
N HIS A 235 0.87 -13.69 0.24
CA HIS A 235 1.33 -15.06 -0.01
C HIS A 235 2.83 -15.23 0.27
N ASN A 236 3.66 -14.36 -0.31
CA ASN A 236 5.12 -14.40 -0.15
C ASN A 236 5.52 -14.27 1.32
N THR A 237 4.92 -13.33 2.05
CA THR A 237 5.23 -13.11 3.47
C THR A 237 4.90 -14.34 4.33
N LEU A 238 3.76 -15.00 4.10
CA LEU A 238 3.37 -16.21 4.84
C LEU A 238 4.29 -17.40 4.54
N VAL A 239 4.68 -17.56 3.27
CA VAL A 239 5.64 -18.59 2.85
C VAL A 239 6.99 -18.33 3.50
N GLU A 240 7.48 -17.11 3.49
CA GLU A 240 8.79 -16.74 4.02
C GLU A 240 8.89 -16.84 5.54
N LEU A 241 7.82 -16.48 6.27
CA LEU A 241 7.71 -16.74 7.70
C LEU A 241 7.96 -18.23 7.98
N SER A 242 7.36 -19.10 7.16
CA SER A 242 7.50 -20.54 7.27
C SER A 242 8.90 -21.02 6.88
N LEU A 243 9.47 -20.51 5.79
CA LEU A 243 10.80 -20.90 5.30
C LEU A 243 11.92 -20.53 6.29
N LEU A 244 11.82 -19.35 6.92
CA LEU A 244 12.79 -18.92 7.92
C LEU A 244 12.61 -19.61 9.28
N GLY A 245 11.48 -20.27 9.50
CA GLY A 245 11.15 -20.89 10.79
C GLY A 245 11.05 -19.88 11.93
N ALA A 246 10.68 -18.62 11.62
CA ALA A 246 10.56 -17.57 12.61
C ALA A 246 9.38 -17.89 13.55
N PRO A 247 9.60 -18.09 14.87
CA PRO A 247 8.51 -18.36 15.80
C PRO A 247 7.53 -17.19 15.79
N ALA A 248 6.24 -17.45 15.78
CA ALA A 248 5.22 -16.40 15.85
C ALA A 248 4.11 -16.82 16.80
N VAL A 249 3.42 -15.84 17.39
CA VAL A 249 2.14 -16.11 18.07
C VAL A 249 1.22 -16.79 17.05
N GLU A 250 0.59 -17.89 17.45
CA GLU A 250 -0.32 -18.62 16.57
C GLU A 250 -1.44 -17.70 16.07
N GLY A 251 -1.65 -17.62 14.75
CA GLY A 251 -2.59 -16.68 14.14
C GLY A 251 -2.04 -15.28 13.83
N ALA A 252 -0.83 -14.92 14.27
CA ALA A 252 -0.23 -13.60 13.97
C ALA A 252 -0.16 -13.32 12.46
N ALA A 253 0.28 -14.32 11.71
CA ALA A 253 0.40 -14.24 10.26
C ALA A 253 -0.98 -14.07 9.58
N SER A 254 -2.02 -14.75 10.08
CA SER A 254 -3.40 -14.60 9.61
C SER A 254 -3.97 -13.22 9.97
N CYS A 255 -3.69 -12.67 11.16
CA CYS A 255 -4.04 -11.29 11.51
C CYS A 255 -3.40 -10.29 10.55
N TRP A 256 -2.09 -10.40 10.33
CA TRP A 256 -1.37 -9.50 9.43
C TRP A 256 -1.91 -9.56 7.99
N ALA A 257 -2.14 -10.76 7.47
CA ALA A 257 -2.70 -10.96 6.13
C ALA A 257 -4.12 -10.39 5.99
N GLN A 258 -4.97 -10.60 7.00
CA GLN A 258 -6.32 -10.04 7.04
C GLN A 258 -6.29 -8.51 7.03
N LEU A 259 -5.45 -7.90 7.87
CA LEU A 259 -5.31 -6.45 7.98
C LEU A 259 -4.74 -5.84 6.71
N ALA A 260 -3.76 -6.47 6.07
CA ALA A 260 -3.21 -6.01 4.79
C ALA A 260 -4.29 -5.96 3.70
N CYS A 261 -5.13 -7.00 3.60
CA CYS A 261 -6.25 -7.03 2.65
C CYS A 261 -7.32 -5.97 2.99
N ALA A 262 -7.70 -5.84 4.26
CA ALA A 262 -8.71 -4.89 4.72
C ALA A 262 -8.29 -3.43 4.51
N GLU A 263 -7.04 -3.09 4.83
CA GLU A 263 -6.50 -1.75 4.60
C GLU A 263 -6.36 -1.46 3.10
N THR A 264 -6.00 -2.44 2.28
CA THR A 264 -5.95 -2.28 0.81
C THR A 264 -7.32 -1.98 0.23
N LEU A 265 -8.36 -2.71 0.65
CA LEU A 265 -9.75 -2.43 0.27
C LEU A 265 -10.16 -1.01 0.68
N ARG A 266 -9.88 -0.62 1.94
CA ARG A 266 -10.16 0.72 2.46
C ARG A 266 -9.46 1.81 1.66
N ALA A 267 -8.18 1.62 1.31
CA ALA A 267 -7.40 2.56 0.52
C ALA A 267 -7.98 2.74 -0.90
N CYS A 268 -8.38 1.64 -1.55
CA CYS A 268 -9.04 1.68 -2.85
C CYS A 268 -10.37 2.45 -2.80
N GLN A 269 -11.20 2.19 -1.79
CA GLN A 269 -12.48 2.89 -1.59
C GLN A 269 -12.30 4.40 -1.36
N ARG A 270 -11.31 4.80 -0.55
CA ARG A 270 -11.02 6.21 -0.27
C ARG A 270 -10.63 7.01 -1.52
N LEU A 271 -9.87 6.41 -2.44
CA LEU A 271 -9.44 7.05 -3.69
C LEU A 271 -10.48 6.96 -4.80
N ALA A 272 -11.28 5.90 -4.80
CA ALA A 272 -12.46 5.78 -5.65
C ALA A 272 -13.42 6.97 -5.48
N ALA A 273 -13.62 7.42 -4.23
CA ALA A 273 -14.46 8.58 -3.92
C ALA A 273 -13.95 9.90 -4.51
N SER A 274 -12.64 10.00 -4.82
CA SER A 274 -12.04 11.23 -5.34
C SER A 274 -11.88 11.24 -6.87
N ASN A 275 -11.59 10.09 -7.50
CA ASN A 275 -11.08 10.04 -8.88
C ASN A 275 -11.77 9.01 -9.81
N ASN A 276 -12.95 8.47 -9.47
CA ASN A 276 -13.61 7.39 -10.26
C ASN A 276 -12.73 6.15 -10.49
N ALA A 277 -11.67 5.96 -9.69
CA ALA A 277 -10.75 4.82 -9.78
C ALA A 277 -11.38 3.49 -9.31
N LEU A 278 -12.65 3.52 -8.86
CA LEU A 278 -13.35 2.35 -8.33
C LEU A 278 -13.40 1.21 -9.35
N GLU A 279 -13.76 1.52 -10.60
CA GLU A 279 -13.89 0.54 -11.68
C GLU A 279 -12.59 -0.23 -11.94
N GLN A 280 -11.43 0.43 -11.76
CA GLN A 280 -10.12 -0.18 -11.96
C GLN A 280 -9.71 -1.08 -10.78
N CYS A 281 -10.23 -0.80 -9.59
CA CYS A 281 -10.01 -1.63 -8.40
C CYS A 281 -10.96 -2.82 -8.31
N THR A 282 -12.14 -2.78 -8.97
CA THR A 282 -13.18 -3.82 -8.92
C THR A 282 -12.65 -5.24 -9.13
N PRO A 283 -11.79 -5.54 -10.12
CA PRO A 283 -11.31 -6.90 -10.35
C PRO A 283 -10.55 -7.50 -9.16
N ALA A 284 -9.86 -6.67 -8.38
CA ALA A 284 -9.07 -7.10 -7.24
C ALA A 284 -9.86 -7.14 -5.92
N GLN A 285 -11.07 -6.56 -5.86
CA GLN A 285 -11.87 -6.53 -4.64
C GLN A 285 -12.27 -7.93 -4.18
N ALA A 286 -12.80 -8.75 -5.08
CA ALA A 286 -13.32 -10.06 -4.72
C ALA A 286 -12.22 -11.02 -4.20
N PRO A 287 -11.05 -11.12 -4.85
CA PRO A 287 -9.92 -11.88 -4.31
C PRO A 287 -9.42 -11.38 -2.94
N LEU A 288 -9.38 -10.06 -2.72
CA LEU A 288 -8.98 -9.47 -1.43
C LEU A 288 -10.00 -9.78 -0.33
N LEU A 289 -11.30 -9.62 -0.61
CA LEU A 289 -12.37 -9.97 0.32
C LEU A 289 -12.34 -11.46 0.67
N HIS A 290 -12.12 -12.32 -0.33
CA HIS A 290 -11.96 -13.75 -0.13
C HIS A 290 -10.81 -14.05 0.83
N ASN A 291 -9.61 -13.52 0.58
CA ASN A 291 -8.45 -13.75 1.44
C ASN A 291 -8.68 -13.20 2.86
N ALA A 292 -9.21 -11.99 2.98
CA ALA A 292 -9.55 -11.39 4.28
C ALA A 292 -10.55 -12.27 5.07
N LYS A 293 -11.59 -12.79 4.40
CA LYS A 293 -12.55 -13.71 5.02
C LYS A 293 -11.88 -15.01 5.42
N ASP A 294 -11.09 -15.62 4.54
CA ASP A 294 -10.41 -16.89 4.79
C ASP A 294 -9.50 -16.80 6.02
N LYS A 295 -8.73 -15.71 6.13
CA LYS A 295 -7.91 -15.44 7.32
C LYS A 295 -8.73 -15.15 8.56
N LEU A 296 -9.86 -14.47 8.43
CA LEU A 296 -10.80 -14.32 9.54
C LEU A 296 -11.38 -15.69 9.97
N HIS A 297 -11.69 -16.59 9.03
CA HIS A 297 -12.16 -17.95 9.34
C HIS A 297 -11.12 -18.76 10.13
N GLU A 298 -9.86 -18.73 9.70
CA GLU A 298 -8.74 -19.35 10.40
C GLU A 298 -8.65 -18.83 11.85
N LEU A 299 -8.68 -17.51 12.04
CA LEU A 299 -8.66 -16.87 13.35
C LEU A 299 -9.89 -17.24 14.19
N GLY A 300 -11.08 -17.25 13.59
CA GLY A 300 -12.31 -17.66 14.26
C GLY A 300 -12.24 -19.10 14.75
N LYS A 301 -11.67 -20.02 13.96
CA LYS A 301 -11.46 -21.41 14.38
C LYS A 301 -10.50 -21.49 15.55
N LEU A 302 -9.37 -20.79 15.43
CA LEU A 302 -8.30 -20.77 16.42
C LEU A 302 -8.80 -20.22 17.77
N CYS A 303 -9.56 -19.13 17.75
CA CYS A 303 -10.10 -18.49 18.94
C CYS A 303 -11.43 -19.08 19.43
N GLY A 304 -11.98 -20.11 18.78
CA GLY A 304 -13.25 -20.74 19.18
C GLY A 304 -14.48 -19.86 18.93
N LEU A 305 -14.41 -18.94 17.98
CA LEU A 305 -15.42 -17.91 17.68
C LEU A 305 -16.35 -18.27 16.51
N LEU A 306 -16.09 -19.37 15.81
CA LEU A 306 -16.92 -19.75 14.67
C LEU A 306 -18.37 -20.09 15.08
N PRO A 307 -19.34 -19.86 14.18
CA PRO A 307 -20.72 -20.25 14.38
C PRO A 307 -20.88 -21.71 14.83
N GLY A 308 -21.59 -21.94 15.94
CA GLY A 308 -21.85 -23.27 16.48
C GLY A 308 -20.68 -23.94 17.24
N SER A 309 -19.55 -23.26 17.44
CA SER A 309 -18.48 -23.77 18.33
C SER A 309 -18.92 -23.75 19.82
N PRO A 310 -18.30 -24.56 20.69
CA PRO A 310 -18.45 -24.41 22.15
C PRO A 310 -17.86 -23.09 22.64
N GLU A 311 -18.17 -22.66 23.87
CA GLU A 311 -17.62 -21.41 24.42
C GLU A 311 -16.08 -21.42 24.43
N PRO A 312 -15.42 -20.28 24.14
CA PRO A 312 -13.96 -20.22 24.07
C PRO A 312 -13.30 -20.68 25.38
N SER A 313 -12.25 -21.49 25.27
CA SER A 313 -11.47 -21.92 26.43
C SER A 313 -10.60 -20.79 26.98
N SER A 314 -10.08 -20.93 28.20
CA SER A 314 -9.14 -19.96 28.79
C SER A 314 -7.88 -19.76 27.95
N GLU A 315 -7.39 -20.81 27.29
CA GLU A 315 -6.24 -20.76 26.39
C GLU A 315 -6.56 -19.93 25.14
N GLN A 316 -7.75 -20.11 24.56
CA GLN A 316 -8.21 -19.34 23.40
C GLN A 316 -8.42 -17.87 23.74
N LEU A 317 -8.97 -17.57 24.93
CA LEU A 317 -9.10 -16.19 25.41
C LEU A 317 -7.73 -15.53 25.63
N HIS A 318 -6.76 -16.26 26.19
CA HIS A 318 -5.39 -15.76 26.31
C HIS A 318 -4.76 -15.48 24.94
N LEU A 319 -5.00 -16.35 23.96
CA LEU A 319 -4.55 -16.16 22.58
C LEU A 319 -5.13 -14.90 21.93
N VAL A 320 -6.43 -14.64 22.12
CA VAL A 320 -7.07 -13.39 21.66
C VAL A 320 -6.36 -12.16 22.24
N VAL A 321 -5.98 -12.19 23.52
CA VAL A 321 -5.22 -11.11 24.16
C VAL A 321 -3.85 -10.94 23.50
N MET A 322 -3.11 -12.03 23.28
CA MET A 322 -1.80 -11.97 22.62
C MET A 322 -1.90 -11.41 21.19
N LEU A 323 -2.87 -11.86 20.40
CA LEU A 323 -3.13 -11.36 19.05
C LEU A 323 -3.48 -9.86 19.07
N SER A 324 -4.36 -9.46 19.99
CA SER A 324 -4.78 -8.06 20.14
C SER A 324 -3.62 -7.15 20.52
N SER A 325 -2.74 -7.60 21.43
CA SER A 325 -1.52 -6.85 21.77
C SER A 325 -0.52 -6.82 20.62
N GLY A 326 -0.39 -7.92 19.90
CA GLY A 326 0.58 -8.06 18.81
C GLY A 326 0.29 -7.11 17.65
N MET A 327 -0.98 -6.90 17.30
CA MET A 327 -1.39 -5.95 16.26
C MET A 327 -1.07 -4.48 16.59
N GLY A 328 -0.73 -4.18 17.85
CA GLY A 328 -0.51 -2.83 18.36
C GLY A 328 -1.79 -2.00 18.45
N ASP A 329 -1.69 -0.78 18.96
CA ASP A 329 -2.81 0.16 19.07
C ASP A 329 -2.80 1.21 17.96
N GLU A 330 -4.00 1.62 17.54
CA GLU A 330 -4.17 2.69 16.57
C GLU A 330 -4.26 4.05 17.25
N ALA A 331 -3.82 5.09 16.54
CA ALA A 331 -4.03 6.46 16.98
C ALA A 331 -5.53 6.78 16.95
N ILE A 332 -5.97 7.69 17.84
CA ILE A 332 -7.38 8.07 17.97
C ILE A 332 -7.91 8.59 16.61
N SER A 333 -8.70 7.76 15.94
CA SER A 333 -9.39 8.06 14.69
C SER A 333 -10.87 8.27 14.98
N LYS A 334 -11.53 9.18 14.24
CA LYS A 334 -12.99 9.36 14.31
C LYS A 334 -13.76 8.15 13.79
N GLU A 335 -13.13 7.37 12.91
CA GLU A 335 -13.70 6.15 12.34
C GLU A 335 -12.90 4.91 12.77
N PRO A 336 -13.58 3.78 13.05
CA PRO A 336 -12.92 2.54 13.45
C PRO A 336 -12.07 2.01 12.30
N THR A 337 -10.80 1.76 12.61
CA THR A 337 -9.78 1.27 11.67
C THR A 337 -9.96 -0.23 11.42
N PRO A 338 -9.30 -0.81 10.38
CA PRO A 338 -9.29 -2.26 10.20
C PRO A 338 -8.82 -3.02 11.44
N THR A 339 -7.81 -2.50 12.15
CA THR A 339 -7.29 -3.06 13.39
C THR A 339 -8.34 -3.06 14.49
N ASP A 340 -9.07 -1.94 14.68
CA ASP A 340 -10.13 -1.86 15.68
C ASP A 340 -11.24 -2.87 15.39
N ARG A 341 -11.65 -2.97 14.12
CA ARG A 341 -12.69 -3.92 13.68
C ARG A 341 -12.26 -5.37 13.89
N LEU A 342 -11.01 -5.71 13.58
CA LEU A 342 -10.49 -7.06 13.79
C LEU A 342 -10.38 -7.39 15.29
N LYS A 343 -9.88 -6.46 16.11
CA LYS A 343 -9.84 -6.64 17.57
C LYS A 343 -11.24 -6.86 18.12
N GLU A 344 -12.21 -6.02 17.73
CA GLU A 344 -13.61 -6.16 18.11
C GLU A 344 -14.17 -7.53 17.70
N ALA A 345 -13.92 -7.96 16.46
CA ALA A 345 -14.36 -9.26 15.98
C ALA A 345 -13.82 -10.40 16.84
N LEU A 346 -12.55 -10.34 17.23
CA LEU A 346 -11.90 -11.37 18.04
C LEU A 346 -12.32 -11.35 19.53
N CYS A 347 -12.94 -10.28 20.03
CA CYS A 347 -13.31 -10.18 21.45
C CYS A 347 -14.35 -11.21 21.89
N SER A 348 -15.31 -11.56 21.04
CA SER A 348 -16.40 -12.47 21.42
C SER A 348 -17.12 -13.06 20.21
N LYS A 349 -17.79 -14.21 20.41
CA LYS A 349 -18.69 -14.80 19.40
C LYS A 349 -19.77 -13.79 18.94
N PRO A 350 -20.47 -13.07 19.84
CA PRO A 350 -21.40 -12.02 19.43
C PRO A 350 -20.80 -10.90 18.58
N SER A 351 -19.51 -10.61 18.75
CA SER A 351 -18.78 -9.54 18.06
C SER A 351 -18.15 -10.01 16.74
N PHE A 352 -18.05 -11.33 16.51
CA PHE A 352 -17.53 -11.95 15.29
C PHE A 352 -18.45 -11.76 14.04
N GLN A 353 -19.31 -10.74 14.06
CA GLN A 353 -20.23 -10.37 12.98
C GLN A 353 -19.49 -9.97 11.70
N GLN A 354 -18.21 -9.57 11.80
CA GLN A 354 -17.39 -9.27 10.63
C GLN A 354 -17.30 -10.46 9.66
N TYR A 355 -17.30 -11.70 10.19
CA TYR A 355 -17.38 -12.91 9.37
C TYR A 355 -18.67 -13.00 8.56
N THR A 356 -19.80 -12.74 9.21
CA THR A 356 -21.12 -12.73 8.58
C THR A 356 -21.22 -11.62 7.54
N LYS A 357 -20.73 -10.41 7.86
CA LYS A 357 -20.71 -9.25 6.96
C LYS A 357 -19.86 -9.51 5.72
N LEU A 358 -18.61 -9.97 5.88
CA LEU A 358 -17.76 -10.31 4.73
C LEU A 358 -18.39 -11.43 3.87
N SER A 359 -18.99 -12.44 4.50
CA SER A 359 -19.70 -13.50 3.76
C SER A 359 -20.90 -12.94 2.96
N ALA A 360 -21.62 -11.97 3.52
CA ALA A 360 -22.68 -11.25 2.81
C ALA A 360 -22.12 -10.47 1.61
N THR A 361 -21.13 -9.59 1.85
CA THR A 361 -20.50 -8.74 0.82
C THR A 361 -19.95 -9.59 -0.34
N ILE A 362 -19.23 -10.68 -0.04
CA ILE A 362 -18.68 -11.59 -1.07
C ILE A 362 -19.82 -12.25 -1.87
N SER A 363 -20.89 -12.70 -1.21
CA SER A 363 -22.02 -13.31 -1.92
C SER A 363 -22.74 -12.33 -2.87
N CYS A 364 -22.71 -11.04 -2.55
CA CYS A 364 -23.27 -9.95 -3.34
C CYS A 364 -22.32 -9.41 -4.43
N THR A 365 -21.06 -9.85 -4.47
CA THR A 365 -20.08 -9.38 -5.45
C THR A 365 -20.39 -10.00 -6.82
N ALA A 366 -20.91 -9.20 -7.76
CA ALA A 366 -21.48 -9.69 -9.02
C ALA A 366 -20.43 -10.30 -9.97
N GLU A 367 -19.18 -9.88 -9.82
CA GLU A 367 -18.02 -10.31 -10.61
C GLU A 367 -17.58 -11.74 -10.29
N LEU A 368 -18.01 -12.29 -9.15
CA LEU A 368 -17.69 -13.66 -8.76
C LEU A 368 -18.60 -14.68 -9.44
N GLU A 369 -18.04 -15.86 -9.71
CA GLU A 369 -18.80 -17.00 -10.19
C GLU A 369 -19.96 -17.33 -9.23
N ILE A 370 -21.10 -17.72 -9.81
CA ILE A 370 -22.33 -18.00 -9.05
C ILE A 370 -22.14 -19.10 -7.99
N LEU A 371 -21.23 -20.04 -8.20
CA LEU A 371 -20.92 -21.10 -7.24
C LEU A 371 -20.20 -20.54 -6.00
N VAL A 372 -19.24 -19.62 -6.20
CA VAL A 372 -18.53 -18.93 -5.13
C VAL A 372 -19.51 -18.09 -4.33
N ARG A 373 -20.33 -17.28 -5.00
CA ARG A 373 -21.36 -16.47 -4.36
C ARG A 373 -22.34 -17.32 -3.53
N ASN A 374 -22.79 -18.45 -4.09
CA ASN A 374 -23.67 -19.39 -3.38
C ASN A 374 -23.01 -20.04 -2.16
N PHE A 375 -21.71 -20.33 -2.22
CA PHE A 375 -20.96 -20.83 -1.06
C PHE A 375 -20.96 -19.80 0.07
N TYR A 376 -20.60 -18.56 -0.22
CA TYR A 376 -20.57 -17.48 0.78
C TYR A 376 -21.95 -17.11 1.31
N PHE A 377 -22.98 -17.17 0.46
CA PHE A 377 -24.36 -17.01 0.89
C PHE A 377 -24.77 -18.06 1.93
N LYS A 378 -24.38 -19.33 1.73
CA LYS A 378 -24.65 -20.40 2.71
C LYS A 378 -23.92 -20.16 4.03
N GLU A 379 -22.64 -19.77 3.97
CA GLU A 379 -21.85 -19.43 5.16
C GLU A 379 -22.48 -18.29 5.97
N MET A 380 -22.92 -17.23 5.29
CA MET A 380 -23.66 -16.13 5.90
C MET A 380 -24.94 -16.64 6.57
N MET A 381 -25.77 -17.40 5.87
CA MET A 381 -27.04 -17.90 6.40
C MET A 381 -26.86 -18.87 7.57
N ASN A 382 -25.80 -19.68 7.56
CA ASN A 382 -25.47 -20.58 8.67
C ASN A 382 -25.10 -19.78 9.92
N SER A 383 -24.24 -18.77 9.77
CA SER A 383 -23.87 -17.86 10.86
C SER A 383 -25.08 -17.11 11.43
N ILE A 384 -25.99 -16.63 10.56
CA ILE A 384 -27.23 -15.98 11.01
C ILE A 384 -28.11 -16.96 11.80
N LYS A 385 -28.25 -18.21 11.36
CA LYS A 385 -29.11 -19.19 12.02
C LYS A 385 -28.59 -19.63 13.38
N SER A 386 -27.29 -19.82 13.55
CA SER A 386 -26.72 -20.29 14.82
C SER A 386 -26.56 -19.18 15.85
N ASP A 387 -26.15 -17.98 15.42
CA ASP A 387 -25.64 -16.95 16.35
C ASP A 387 -26.59 -15.76 16.51
N LEU A 388 -27.56 -15.60 15.59
CA LEU A 388 -28.43 -14.42 15.52
C LEU A 388 -29.92 -14.73 15.69
N ALA A 389 -30.34 -16.00 15.65
CA ALA A 389 -31.72 -16.38 15.91
C ALA A 389 -32.18 -16.04 17.35
N SER A 390 -31.25 -15.92 18.30
CA SER A 390 -31.50 -15.58 19.71
C SER A 390 -31.23 -14.11 20.06
N LYS A 391 -30.71 -13.31 19.13
CA LYS A 391 -30.40 -11.90 19.36
C LYS A 391 -31.62 -11.01 19.11
N THR A 392 -31.91 -10.12 20.06
CA THR A 392 -32.93 -9.07 19.94
C THR A 392 -32.46 -7.89 19.09
N GLU A 393 -31.15 -7.76 18.88
CA GLU A 393 -30.54 -6.70 18.07
C GLU A 393 -30.38 -7.15 16.61
N SER A 394 -30.71 -6.27 15.67
CA SER A 394 -30.60 -6.53 14.23
C SER A 394 -29.14 -6.52 13.79
N VAL A 395 -28.74 -7.45 12.92
CA VAL A 395 -27.45 -7.32 12.21
C VAL A 395 -27.55 -6.11 11.28
N LEU A 396 -26.73 -5.11 11.53
CA LEU A 396 -26.62 -3.95 10.67
C LEU A 396 -25.55 -4.22 9.61
N CYS A 397 -25.97 -4.30 8.35
CA CYS A 397 -25.09 -4.28 7.18
C CYS A 397 -25.39 -3.01 6.39
N GLU A 398 -24.37 -2.40 5.79
CA GLU A 398 -24.59 -1.25 4.91
C GLU A 398 -25.37 -1.71 3.69
N LEU A 399 -26.57 -1.15 3.51
CA LEU A 399 -27.50 -1.47 2.43
C LEU A 399 -26.84 -1.44 1.05
N ASN A 400 -25.89 -0.51 0.84
CA ASN A 400 -25.26 -0.27 -0.46
C ASN A 400 -24.42 -1.43 -1.00
N GLU A 401 -23.92 -2.32 -0.13
CA GLU A 401 -23.10 -3.45 -0.58
C GLU A 401 -23.94 -4.65 -1.06
N CYS A 402 -25.16 -4.79 -0.56
CA CYS A 402 -26.01 -5.96 -0.80
C CYS A 402 -27.26 -5.65 -1.64
N PHE A 403 -27.71 -4.39 -1.62
CA PHE A 403 -28.94 -3.97 -2.27
C PHE A 403 -28.74 -2.64 -2.99
N LYS A 404 -29.38 -2.49 -4.15
CA LYS A 404 -29.46 -1.22 -4.87
C LYS A 404 -30.88 -0.70 -4.86
N ILE A 405 -31.08 0.53 -4.41
CA ILE A 405 -32.38 1.20 -4.51
C ILE A 405 -32.61 1.55 -5.98
N ILE A 406 -33.62 0.95 -6.59
CA ILE A 406 -34.05 1.25 -7.97
C ILE A 406 -34.93 2.50 -7.98
N SER A 407 -35.90 2.59 -7.05
CA SER A 407 -36.80 3.74 -6.96
C SER A 407 -37.43 3.84 -5.58
N ALA A 408 -37.69 5.07 -5.14
CA ALA A 408 -38.56 5.36 -3.99
C ALA A 408 -39.64 6.34 -4.44
N SER A 409 -40.91 5.98 -4.27
CA SER A 409 -42.04 6.81 -4.68
C SER A 409 -43.04 6.93 -3.55
N LEU A 410 -43.54 8.14 -3.32
CA LEU A 410 -44.64 8.33 -2.39
C LEU A 410 -45.93 7.84 -3.05
N LEU A 411 -46.62 6.92 -2.38
CA LEU A 411 -47.92 6.48 -2.85
C LEU A 411 -48.92 7.61 -2.60
N PRO A 412 -49.67 8.05 -3.62
CA PRO A 412 -50.65 9.10 -3.45
C PRO A 412 -51.71 8.68 -2.44
N SER A 413 -52.07 9.60 -1.54
CA SER A 413 -53.26 9.48 -0.69
C SER A 413 -54.50 9.30 -1.58
N GLU A 414 -55.50 8.56 -1.10
CA GLU A 414 -56.80 8.39 -1.80
C GLU A 414 -57.43 9.72 -2.22
N ARG A 415 -57.03 10.85 -1.62
CA ARG A 415 -57.54 12.20 -1.89
C ARG A 415 -56.58 13.09 -2.70
N GLY A 416 -55.46 12.58 -3.21
CA GLY A 416 -54.50 13.34 -4.02
C GLY A 416 -53.75 14.45 -3.27
N ILE A 417 -53.98 14.58 -1.96
CA ILE A 417 -53.35 15.55 -1.07
C ILE A 417 -52.84 14.75 0.14
N TYR A 418 -51.56 14.95 0.49
CA TYR A 418 -50.97 14.41 1.71
C TYR A 418 -51.50 15.22 2.91
N ILE A 419 -52.77 15.03 3.25
CA ILE A 419 -53.41 15.69 4.39
C ILE A 419 -53.00 14.91 5.63
N THR A 420 -52.04 15.47 6.38
CA THR A 420 -51.84 15.43 7.86
C THR A 420 -52.41 14.27 8.69
N ASP A 421 -52.51 13.06 8.16
CA ASP A 421 -52.54 11.84 8.96
C ASP A 421 -51.09 11.35 9.06
N ASN A 422 -50.67 10.98 10.27
CA ASN A 422 -49.28 10.73 10.67
C ASN A 422 -48.57 9.55 9.97
N LYS A 423 -49.04 9.11 8.79
CA LYS A 423 -48.49 7.98 8.04
C LYS A 423 -48.36 8.33 6.56
N ILE A 424 -47.12 8.41 6.09
CA ILE A 424 -46.77 8.56 4.68
C ILE A 424 -46.51 7.15 4.12
N HIS A 425 -47.23 6.78 3.06
CA HIS A 425 -46.97 5.52 2.35
C HIS A 425 -45.92 5.75 1.27
N CYS A 426 -44.85 4.95 1.31
CA CYS A 426 -43.78 4.96 0.31
C CYS A 426 -43.66 3.57 -0.31
N CYS A 427 -43.52 3.52 -1.62
CA CYS A 427 -43.14 2.32 -2.37
C CYS A 427 -41.64 2.41 -2.68
N LEU A 428 -40.88 1.50 -2.09
CA LEU A 428 -39.45 1.31 -2.34
C LEU A 428 -39.27 0.06 -3.22
N VAL A 429 -38.53 0.22 -4.31
CA VAL A 429 -38.07 -0.89 -5.15
C VAL A 429 -36.57 -1.04 -4.94
N VAL A 430 -36.16 -2.22 -4.50
CA VAL A 430 -34.76 -2.59 -4.23
C VAL A 430 -34.38 -3.82 -5.05
N GLU A 431 -33.21 -3.77 -5.67
CA GLU A 431 -32.55 -4.90 -6.30
C GLU A 431 -31.67 -5.60 -5.26
N SER A 432 -31.81 -6.92 -5.14
CA SER A 432 -30.93 -7.73 -4.30
C SER A 432 -29.79 -8.27 -5.13
N TYR A 433 -28.56 -8.08 -4.66
CA TYR A 433 -27.38 -8.70 -5.27
C TYR A 433 -27.08 -10.10 -4.70
N PHE A 434 -27.88 -10.62 -3.78
CA PHE A 434 -27.71 -12.00 -3.33
C PHE A 434 -27.93 -13.00 -4.48
N PRO A 435 -27.19 -14.13 -4.48
CA PRO A 435 -27.31 -15.16 -5.53
C PRO A 435 -28.58 -16.02 -5.40
N LYS A 436 -29.38 -15.77 -4.36
CA LYS A 436 -30.62 -16.48 -4.04
C LYS A 436 -31.63 -15.52 -3.42
N ASP A 437 -32.90 -15.91 -3.49
CA ASP A 437 -33.98 -15.19 -2.82
C ASP A 437 -33.78 -15.16 -1.30
N VAL A 438 -33.86 -13.95 -0.75
CA VAL A 438 -33.89 -13.70 0.69
C VAL A 438 -35.29 -13.28 1.06
N VAL A 439 -35.96 -14.05 1.91
CA VAL A 439 -37.31 -13.71 2.40
C VAL A 439 -37.19 -12.60 3.44
N CYS A 440 -37.56 -11.38 3.06
CA CYS A 440 -37.69 -10.26 3.99
C CYS A 440 -39.03 -10.38 4.74
N THR A 441 -38.98 -10.68 6.03
CA THR A 441 -40.19 -10.77 6.88
C THR A 441 -40.62 -9.42 7.45
N LYS A 442 -39.70 -8.47 7.55
CA LYS A 442 -39.94 -7.11 8.04
C LYS A 442 -38.89 -6.15 7.48
N ALA A 443 -39.32 -5.02 6.94
CA ALA A 443 -38.47 -3.91 6.53
C ALA A 443 -38.91 -2.63 7.25
N ALA A 444 -37.95 -1.81 7.64
CA ALA A 444 -38.19 -0.48 8.21
C ALA A 444 -37.24 0.52 7.54
N ILE A 445 -37.74 1.71 7.25
CA ILE A 445 -36.97 2.80 6.63
C ILE A 445 -36.99 3.97 7.61
N SER A 446 -35.81 4.50 7.94
CA SER A 446 -35.68 5.76 8.67
C SER A 446 -35.22 6.82 7.70
N ILE A 447 -35.95 7.92 7.61
CA ILE A 447 -35.53 9.13 6.90
C ILE A 447 -34.95 10.02 8.01
N VAL A 448 -33.62 10.18 8.03
CA VAL A 448 -32.93 11.10 8.93
C VAL A 448 -32.67 12.41 8.20
#